data_AF-A0A3E4MSA3-F1
#
_entry.id   AF-A0A3E4MSA3-F1
#
_cell.length_a   1.000
_cell.length_b   1.000
_cell.length_c   1.000
_cell.angle_alpha   90.00
_cell.angle_beta   90.00
_cell.angle_gamma   90.00
#
_symmetry.space_group_name_H-M   'P 1'
#
loop_
_entity.id
_entity.type
_entity.pdbx_description
1 polymer ?
#
loop_
_entity_poly.entity_id
_entity_poly.type
_entity_poly.pdbx_seq_one_letter_code
_entity_poly.pdbx_strand_id
1 'polypeptide(L)'
;MKIPSTEIYPIDTVLVAMYGATAGKASILKMEACTNQAVCAILPNKEYSSVFLKYSIDTLYDHLVGLSSGSARDNLSQTELKKLKLIMPVTKNEQENLVSILSLIDRKIELNRQINQNLEA
;
A
#
# COMPACT_ATOMS: atom_id res chain seq x y z
N MET A 1 14.94 29.36 -0.44
CA MET A 1 13.84 28.44 -0.12
C MET A 1 14.43 27.06 0.07
N LYS A 2 14.63 26.61 1.32
CA LYS A 2 15.27 25.32 1.62
C LYS A 2 14.15 24.28 1.57
N ILE A 3 14.05 23.52 0.48
CA ILE A 3 13.15 22.36 0.44
C ILE A 3 13.69 21.41 1.52
N PRO A 4 12.92 21.07 2.57
CA PRO A 4 13.40 20.18 3.61
C PRO A 4 13.86 18.88 2.94
N SER A 5 14.96 18.29 3.41
CA SER A 5 15.54 17.04 2.93
C SER A 5 14.43 15.99 2.78
N THR A 6 13.92 15.83 1.56
CA THR A 6 12.91 14.83 1.25
C THR A 6 13.56 13.93 0.22
N GLU A 7 13.82 12.70 0.65
CA GLU A 7 14.33 11.64 -0.21
C GLU A 7 13.33 11.42 -1.35
N ILE A 8 13.81 11.41 -2.59
CA ILE A 8 13.00 11.06 -3.74
C ILE A 8 12.90 9.53 -3.76
N TYR A 9 11.68 9.02 -3.67
CA TYR A 9 11.40 7.60 -3.77
C TYR A 9 11.12 7.22 -5.23
N PRO A 10 11.67 6.09 -5.71
CA PRO A 10 11.47 5.64 -7.08
C PRO A 10 10.05 5.15 -7.33
N ILE A 11 9.71 4.99 -8.60
CA ILE A 11 8.52 4.25 -9.06
C ILE A 11 8.48 2.86 -8.42
N ASP A 12 7.28 2.35 -8.18
CA ASP A 12 7.00 1.07 -7.53
C ASP A 12 7.34 1.00 -6.03
N THR A 13 7.65 2.13 -5.40
CA THR A 13 7.66 2.23 -3.93
C THR A 13 6.24 2.05 -3.39
N VAL A 14 6.08 1.16 -2.40
CA VAL A 14 4.80 0.97 -1.69
C VAL A 14 4.72 2.01 -0.58
N LEU A 15 3.62 2.75 -0.53
CA LEU A 15 3.35 3.77 0.47
C LEU A 15 2.27 3.30 1.42
N VAL A 16 2.48 3.45 2.72
CA VAL A 16 1.47 3.14 3.75
C VAL A 16 1.20 4.40 4.56
N ALA A 17 -0.06 4.85 4.57
CA ALA A 17 -0.47 5.96 5.41
C ALA A 17 -0.42 5.55 6.89
N MET A 18 0.24 6.36 7.70
CA MET A 18 0.46 6.05 9.12
C MET A 18 -0.57 6.72 10.04
N TYR A 19 -1.10 7.88 9.66
CA TYR A 19 -1.90 8.72 10.56
C TYR A 19 -3.31 8.98 10.02
N GLY A 20 -4.22 9.30 10.94
CA GLY A 20 -5.58 9.78 10.64
C GLY A 20 -6.50 8.74 10.05
N ALA A 21 -7.63 9.18 9.46
CA ALA A 21 -8.68 8.30 8.91
C ALA A 21 -8.22 7.37 7.77
N THR A 22 -7.00 7.57 7.27
CA THR A 22 -6.37 6.76 6.23
C THR A 22 -5.30 5.82 6.76
N ALA A 23 -5.02 5.80 8.07
CA ALA A 23 -4.04 4.92 8.66
C ALA A 23 -4.26 3.46 8.21
N GLY A 24 -3.19 2.80 7.78
CA GLY A 24 -3.20 1.42 7.27
C GLY A 24 -3.49 1.29 5.77
N LYS A 25 -3.94 2.35 5.07
CA LYS A 25 -4.16 2.29 3.61
C LYS A 25 -2.83 2.29 2.86
N ALA A 26 -2.74 1.45 1.83
CA ALA A 26 -1.55 1.32 0.99
C ALA A 26 -1.76 1.76 -0.47
N SER A 27 -0.70 2.28 -1.10
CA SER A 27 -0.66 2.64 -2.51
C SER A 27 0.72 2.39 -3.12
N ILE A 28 0.85 2.54 -4.44
CA ILE A 28 2.12 2.34 -5.17
C ILE A 28 2.41 3.58 -5.99
N LEU A 29 3.65 4.08 -5.89
CA LEU A 29 4.11 5.19 -6.72
C LEU A 29 4.14 4.81 -8.20
N LYS A 30 3.53 5.66 -9.03
CA LYS A 30 3.58 5.57 -10.51
C LYS A 30 4.50 6.61 -11.14
N MET A 31 5.07 7.48 -10.32
CA MET A 31 6.09 8.47 -10.65
C MET A 31 7.02 8.62 -9.45
N GLU A 32 8.23 9.11 -9.69
CA GLU A 32 9.14 9.48 -8.60
C GLU A 32 8.50 10.59 -7.76
N ALA A 33 8.57 10.45 -6.44
CA ALA A 33 7.93 11.39 -5.53
C ALA A 33 8.62 11.41 -4.18
N CYS A 34 8.47 12.53 -3.48
CA CYS A 34 8.81 12.66 -2.07
C CYS A 34 7.56 12.46 -1.21
N THR A 35 7.73 11.97 0.01
CA THR A 35 6.63 11.84 0.98
C THR A 35 6.89 12.66 2.24
N ASN A 36 5.86 12.87 3.05
CA ASN A 36 6.00 13.50 4.35
C ASN A 36 6.17 12.45 5.47
N GLN A 37 6.31 12.90 6.72
CA GLN A 37 6.48 12.04 7.89
C GLN A 37 5.23 11.21 8.27
N ALA A 38 4.09 11.41 7.61
CA ALA A 38 2.85 10.67 7.83
C ALA A 38 2.72 9.43 6.93
N VAL A 39 3.71 9.16 6.09
CA VAL A 39 3.74 8.04 5.16
C VAL A 39 4.98 7.19 5.40
N CYS A 40 4.80 5.88 5.50
CA CYS A 40 5.90 4.93 5.44
C CYS A 40 6.13 4.52 3.99
N ALA A 41 7.38 4.65 3.51
CA ALA A 41 7.79 4.21 2.19
C ALA A 41 8.53 2.87 2.30
N ILE A 42 8.09 1.87 1.53
CA ILE A 42 8.75 0.58 1.39
C ILE A 42 9.31 0.50 -0.02
N LEU A 43 10.64 0.55 -0.12
CA LEU A 43 11.35 0.58 -1.40
C LEU A 43 11.10 -0.70 -2.20
N PRO A 44 11.01 -0.60 -3.54
CA PRO A 44 10.92 -1.77 -4.39
C PRO A 44 12.18 -2.62 -4.24
N ASN A 45 12.02 -3.94 -4.33
CA ASN A 45 13.15 -4.85 -4.26
C ASN A 45 13.06 -5.96 -5.32
N LYS A 46 14.15 -6.73 -5.44
CA LYS A 46 14.28 -7.77 -6.48
C LYS A 46 13.55 -9.07 -6.13
N GLU A 47 13.27 -9.31 -4.85
CA GLU A 47 12.71 -10.58 -4.36
C GLU A 47 11.19 -10.55 -4.23
N TYR A 48 10.63 -9.37 -3.99
CA TYR A 48 9.22 -9.15 -3.71
C TYR A 48 8.60 -8.19 -4.72
N SER A 49 7.42 -8.55 -5.21
CA SER A 49 6.59 -7.70 -6.06
C SER A 49 5.94 -6.62 -5.19
N SER A 50 6.17 -5.34 -5.53
CA SER A 50 5.53 -4.21 -4.85
C SER A 50 3.99 -4.28 -4.92
N VAL A 51 3.46 -4.82 -6.03
CA VAL A 51 2.01 -4.99 -6.19
C VAL A 51 1.47 -6.07 -5.27
N PHE A 52 2.16 -7.21 -5.17
CA PHE A 52 1.78 -8.27 -4.24
C PHE A 52 1.91 -7.82 -2.79
N LEU A 53 2.97 -7.07 -2.47
CA LEU A 53 3.17 -6.49 -1.15
C LEU A 53 2.02 -5.54 -0.77
N LYS A 54 1.58 -4.68 -1.70
CA LYS A 54 0.42 -3.81 -1.49
C LYS A 54 -0.85 -4.62 -1.21
N TYR A 55 -1.15 -5.66 -2.00
CA TYR A 55 -2.29 -6.54 -1.72
C TYR A 55 -2.17 -7.21 -0.34
N SER A 56 -0.97 -7.64 0.03
CA SER A 56 -0.72 -8.28 1.34
C SER A 56 -0.89 -7.32 2.51
N ILE A 57 -0.66 -6.02 2.31
CA ILE A 57 -0.91 -4.99 3.32
C ILE A 57 -2.42 -4.67 3.38
N ASP A 58 -3.09 -4.61 2.24
CA ASP A 58 -4.54 -4.36 2.19
C ASP A 58 -5.33 -5.43 2.96
N THR A 59 -4.91 -6.70 2.90
CA THR A 59 -5.57 -7.78 3.66
C THR A 59 -5.38 -7.66 5.17
N LEU A 60 -4.40 -6.87 5.63
CA LEU A 60 -4.14 -6.58 7.04
C LEU A 60 -4.80 -5.30 7.52
N TYR A 61 -5.60 -4.62 6.69
CA TYR A 61 -6.15 -3.30 7.03
C TYR A 61 -6.82 -3.25 8.41
N ASP A 62 -7.72 -4.19 8.71
CA ASP A 62 -8.42 -4.24 10.00
C ASP A 62 -7.46 -4.46 11.19
N HIS A 63 -6.41 -5.25 10.99
CA HIS A 63 -5.35 -5.43 11.99
C HIS A 63 -4.57 -4.13 12.22
N LEU A 64 -4.23 -3.42 11.14
CA LEU A 64 -3.53 -2.14 11.20
C LEU A 64 -4.37 -1.05 11.89
N VAL A 65 -5.68 -0.99 11.61
CA VAL A 65 -6.61 -0.08 12.31
C VAL A 65 -6.73 -0.46 13.79
N GLY A 66 -6.71 -1.76 14.11
CA GLY A 66 -6.66 -2.25 15.49
C GLY A 66 -5.40 -1.79 16.24
N LEU A 67 -4.24 -1.78 15.57
CA LEU A 67 -2.99 -1.28 16.15
C LEU A 67 -3.02 0.24 16.37
N SER A 68 -3.64 1.01 15.46
CA SER A 68 -3.70 2.47 15.61
C SER A 68 -4.59 2.95 16.76
N SER A 69 -5.64 2.19 17.10
CA SER A 69 -6.67 2.60 18.09
C SER A 69 -6.30 2.34 19.56
N GLY A 70 -5.18 1.64 19.83
CA GLY A 70 -4.73 1.30 21.19
C GLY A 70 -3.89 2.37 21.90
N SER A 71 -3.49 3.44 21.22
CA SER A 71 -2.70 4.54 21.80
C SER A 71 -3.51 5.84 21.75
N ALA A 72 -3.27 6.78 22.67
CA ALA A 72 -4.02 8.06 22.75
C ALA A 72 -3.89 8.97 21.50
N ARG A 73 -3.28 8.48 20.42
CA ARG A 73 -3.14 9.09 19.09
C ARG A 73 -3.32 7.99 18.04
N ASP A 74 -4.33 8.11 17.17
CA ASP A 74 -4.64 7.17 16.08
C ASP A 74 -3.52 7.12 15.01
N ASN A 75 -2.36 6.58 15.37
CA ASN A 75 -1.14 6.65 14.58
C ASN A 75 -0.41 5.31 14.58
N LEU A 76 -0.17 4.74 13.40
CA LEU A 76 0.77 3.64 13.19
C LEU A 76 2.19 4.17 13.24
N SER A 77 3.08 3.46 13.91
CA SER A 77 4.52 3.75 13.86
C SER A 77 5.22 2.96 12.75
N GLN A 78 6.29 3.52 12.17
CA GLN A 78 7.15 2.78 11.25
C GLN A 78 7.74 1.51 11.90
N THR A 79 7.93 1.53 13.23
CA THR A 79 8.44 0.37 13.98
C THR A 79 7.42 -0.77 14.00
N GLU A 80 6.13 -0.48 14.10
CA GLU A 80 5.07 -1.50 14.04
C GLU A 80 4.96 -2.07 12.63
N LEU A 81 4.98 -1.21 11.60
CA LEU A 81 4.96 -1.66 10.20
C LEU A 81 6.15 -2.58 9.89
N LYS A 82 7.35 -2.29 10.40
CA LYS A 82 8.53 -3.15 10.25
C LYS A 82 8.42 -4.51 10.93
N LYS A 83 7.53 -4.67 11.91
CA LYS A 83 7.31 -5.93 12.64
C LYS A 83 6.24 -6.80 12.00
N LEU A 84 5.52 -6.29 10.99
CA LEU A 84 4.50 -7.07 10.29
C LEU A 84 5.14 -8.31 9.67
N LYS A 85 4.50 -9.46 9.91
CA LYS A 85 4.87 -10.73 9.30
C LYS A 85 3.93 -10.98 8.14
N LEU A 86 4.46 -10.91 6.93
CA LEU A 86 3.71 -11.16 5.71
C LEU A 86 4.00 -12.57 5.22
N ILE A 87 2.96 -13.30 4.84
CA ILE A 87 3.09 -14.57 4.15
C ILE A 87 3.28 -14.26 2.67
N MET A 88 4.48 -14.50 2.17
CA MET A 88 4.86 -14.19 0.79
C MET A 88 5.24 -15.48 0.07
N PRO A 89 4.77 -15.69 -1.18
CA PRO A 89 5.29 -16.74 -2.03
C PRO A 89 6.82 -16.61 -2.21
N VAL A 90 7.50 -17.75 -2.33
CA VAL A 90 8.97 -17.82 -2.27
C VAL A 90 9.61 -17.10 -3.47
N THR A 91 8.98 -17.17 -4.64
CA THR A 91 9.55 -16.61 -5.86
C THR A 91 8.77 -15.37 -6.31
N LYS A 92 9.50 -14.37 -6.82
CA LYS A 92 8.88 -13.18 -7.41
C LYS A 92 7.96 -13.51 -8.59
N ASN A 93 8.33 -14.51 -9.40
CA ASN A 93 7.50 -14.96 -10.52
C ASN A 93 6.15 -15.50 -10.06
N GLU A 94 6.11 -16.26 -8.97
CA GLU A 94 4.85 -16.74 -8.38
C GLU A 94 4.00 -15.58 -7.84
N GLN A 95 4.62 -14.60 -7.19
CA GLN A 95 3.94 -13.38 -6.74
C GLN A 95 3.34 -12.61 -7.92
N GLU A 96 4.07 -12.46 -9.02
CA GLU A 96 3.61 -11.77 -10.24
C GLU A 96 2.48 -12.53 -10.93
N ASN A 97 2.53 -13.86 -10.98
CA ASN A 97 1.43 -14.68 -11.48
C ASN A 97 0.16 -14.47 -10.66
N LEU A 98 0.25 -14.47 -9.33
CA LEU A 98 -0.89 -14.18 -8.44
C LEU A 98 -1.41 -12.75 -8.65
N VAL A 99 -0.52 -11.77 -8.74
CA VAL A 99 -0.89 -10.38 -9.06
C VAL A 99 -1.65 -10.29 -10.39
N SER A 100 -1.23 -11.02 -11.42
CA SER A 100 -1.90 -11.00 -12.72
C SER A 100 -3.37 -11.41 -12.59
N ILE A 101 -3.64 -12.49 -11.84
CA ILE A 101 -4.99 -12.99 -11.58
C ILE A 101 -5.81 -11.98 -10.77
N LEU A 102 -5.24 -11.46 -9.69
CA LEU A 102 -5.91 -10.47 -8.83
C LEU A 102 -6.25 -9.19 -9.60
N SER A 103 -5.33 -8.71 -10.44
CA SER A 103 -5.53 -7.49 -11.24
C SER A 103 -6.67 -7.62 -12.26
N LEU A 104 -6.93 -8.83 -12.78
CA LEU A 104 -8.08 -9.07 -13.66
C LEU A 104 -9.40 -8.92 -12.90
N ILE A 105 -9.44 -9.37 -11.64
CA ILE A 105 -10.62 -9.24 -10.78
C ILE A 105 -10.85 -7.76 -10.44
N ASP A 106 -9.81 -7.04 -10.02
CA ASP A 106 -9.90 -5.61 -9.73
C ASP A 106 -10.39 -4.81 -10.94
N ARG A 107 -9.86 -5.11 -12.13
CA ARG A 107 -10.30 -4.47 -13.38
C ARG A 107 -11.78 -4.74 -13.67
N LYS A 108 -12.26 -5.95 -13.40
CA LYS A 108 -13.68 -6.31 -13.57
C LYS A 108 -14.57 -5.56 -12.57
N ILE A 109 -14.13 -5.45 -11.31
CA ILE A 109 -14.84 -4.67 -10.28
C ILE A 109 -14.95 -3.21 -10.71
N GLU A 110 -13.85 -2.63 -11.19
CA GLU A 110 -13.82 -1.23 -11.63
C GLU A 110 -14.73 -1.00 -12.84
N LEU A 111 -14.69 -1.89 -13.83
CA LEU A 111 -15.59 -1.81 -14.99
C LEU A 111 -17.07 -1.89 -14.57
N ASN A 112 -17.41 -2.80 -13.65
CA ASN A 112 -18.77 -2.92 -13.16
C ASN A 112 -19.24 -1.67 -12.41
N ARG A 113 -18.35 -1.02 -11.63
CA ARG A 113 -18.66 0.25 -10.95
C ARG A 113 -18.94 1.35 -11.96
N GLN A 114 -18.15 1.46 -13.02
CA GLN A 114 -18.37 2.46 -14.08
C GLN A 114 -19.69 2.22 -14.82
N ILE A 115 -20.03 0.96 -15.11
CA ILE A 115 -21.33 0.62 -15.73
C ILE A 115 -22.48 1.06 -14.83
N ASN A 116 -22.43 0.73 -13.53
CA ASN A 116 -23.48 1.12 -12.59
C ASN A 116 -23.63 2.65 -12.49
N GLN A 117 -22.52 3.38 -12.39
CA GLN A 117 -22.53 4.86 -12.36
C GLN A 117 -23.15 5.46 -13.62
N ASN A 118 -22.89 4.88 -14.80
CA ASN A 118 -23.47 5.34 -16.06
C ASN A 118 -24.97 5.03 -16.19
N LEU A 119 -25.46 3.99 -15.50
CA LEU A 119 -26.88 3.60 -15.52
C LEU A 119 -27.72 4.36 -14.48
N GLU A 120 -27.09 4.86 -13.42
CA GLU A 120 -27.72 5.70 -12.39
C GLU A 120 -27.78 7.19 -12.78
N ALA A 121 -27.11 7.59 -13.86
CA ALA A 121 -27.07 8.95 -14.40
C ALA A 121 -28.17 9.19 -15.46
#